data_AF-A0A3G2G865-F1
#
_entry.id   AF-A0A3G2G865-F1
#
_cell.length_a   1.000
_cell.length_b   1.000
_cell.length_c   1.000
_cell.angle_alpha   90.00
_cell.angle_beta   90.00
_cell.angle_gamma   90.00
#
_symmetry.space_group_name_H-M   'P 1'
#
loop_
_entity.id
_entity.type
_entity.pdbx_description
1 polymer ?
#
loop_
_entity_poly.entity_id
_entity_poly.type
_entity_poly.pdbx_seq_one_letter_code
_entity_poly.pdbx_strand_id
1 'polypeptide(L)'
;MYKLAIDSVIQFSVKPLRLATLLGFLGCFSSVLFLAYSIYISHVNHEPKTGFLTLLSVMIFFCSLIMLFLGILGEYIGRIHIEVKNRPLYFNEIIKNED
;
A
#
# COMPACT_ATOMS: atom_id res chain seq x y z
N MET A 1 23.42 -10.91 11.43
CA MET A 1 23.19 -11.21 10.00
C MET A 1 21.78 -10.84 9.52
N TYR A 2 20.70 -11.24 10.20
CA TYR A 2 19.32 -10.93 9.78
C TYR A 2 19.00 -9.44 9.57
N LYS A 3 19.50 -8.55 10.43
CA LYS A 3 19.28 -7.10 10.32
C LYS A 3 19.78 -6.52 8.98
N LEU A 4 20.98 -6.91 8.55
CA LEU A 4 21.59 -6.47 7.28
C LEU A 4 20.81 -6.95 6.06
N ALA A 5 20.25 -8.17 6.11
CA ALA A 5 19.43 -8.72 5.03
C ALA A 5 18.10 -7.95 4.89
N ILE A 6 17.45 -7.64 6.01
CA ILE A 6 16.21 -6.84 6.03
C ILE A 6 16.50 -5.42 5.53
N ASP A 7 17.55 -4.77 6.03
CA ASP A 7 17.95 -3.44 5.58
C ASP A 7 18.25 -3.42 4.07
N SER A 8 18.90 -4.46 3.54
CA SER A 8 19.17 -4.58 2.09
C SER A 8 17.88 -4.73 1.26
N VAL A 9 16.91 -5.53 1.73
CA VAL A 9 15.62 -5.68 1.02
C VAL A 9 14.83 -4.39 1.02
N ILE A 10 14.84 -3.64 2.13
CA ILE A 10 14.13 -2.36 2.25
C ILE A 10 14.81 -1.28 1.38
N GLN A 11 16.14 -1.24 1.37
CA GLN A 11 16.92 -0.16 0.74
C GLN A 11 17.07 -0.32 -0.78
N PHE A 12 16.93 -1.54 -1.31
CA PHE A 12 17.07 -1.82 -2.74
C PHE A 12 15.79 -2.33 -3.42
N SER A 13 14.67 -2.44 -2.70
CA SER A 13 13.45 -3.02 -3.27
C SER A 13 12.21 -2.20 -3.02
N VAL A 14 11.46 -1.97 -4.10
CA VAL A 14 10.11 -1.38 -4.07
C VAL A 14 9.02 -2.43 -3.77
N LYS A 15 9.43 -3.70 -3.63
CA LYS A 15 8.56 -4.86 -3.35
C LYS A 15 7.69 -4.70 -2.08
N PRO A 16 8.22 -4.31 -0.90
CA PRO A 16 7.40 -4.13 0.30
C PRO A 16 6.31 -3.07 0.13
N LEU A 17 6.58 -1.99 -0.61
CA LEU A 17 5.61 -0.93 -0.89
C LEU A 17 4.51 -1.39 -1.85
N ARG A 18 4.86 -2.21 -2.85
CA ARG A 18 3.89 -2.83 -3.75
C ARG A 18 2.99 -3.86 -3.04
N LEU A 19 3.49 -4.48 -1.97
CA LEU A 19 2.67 -5.32 -1.09
C LEU A 19 1.66 -4.47 -0.31
N ALA A 20 2.06 -3.29 0.16
CA ALA A 20 1.18 -2.40 0.90
C ALA A 20 0.01 -1.88 0.05
N THR A 21 0.24 -1.54 -1.22
CA THR A 21 -0.86 -1.17 -2.15
C THR A 21 -1.83 -2.33 -2.37
N LEU A 22 -1.31 -3.55 -2.55
CA LEU A 22 -2.13 -4.75 -2.75
C LEU A 22 -2.98 -5.07 -1.51
N LEU A 23 -2.39 -4.98 -0.31
CA LEU A 23 -3.10 -5.18 0.95
C LEU A 23 -4.14 -4.09 1.19
N GLY A 24 -3.82 -2.82 0.90
CA GLY A 24 -4.78 -1.71 1.00
C GLY A 24 -5.97 -1.88 0.03
N PHE A 25 -5.72 -2.37 -1.18
CA PHE A 25 -6.78 -2.65 -2.16
C PHE A 25 -7.70 -3.79 -1.70
N LEU A 26 -7.12 -4.91 -1.23
CA LEU A 26 -7.88 -6.03 -0.66
C LEU A 26 -8.65 -5.61 0.59
N GLY A 27 -8.07 -4.74 1.42
CA GLY A 27 -8.72 -4.14 2.59
C GLY A 27 -9.94 -3.30 2.21
N CYS A 28 -9.80 -2.41 1.22
CA CYS A 28 -10.93 -1.61 0.72
C CYS A 28 -12.05 -2.49 0.15
N PHE A 29 -11.70 -3.51 -0.64
CA PHE A 29 -12.69 -4.41 -1.20
C PHE A 29 -13.44 -5.20 -0.12
N SER A 30 -12.70 -5.75 0.86
CA SER A 30 -13.30 -6.50 1.96
C SER A 30 -14.14 -5.62 2.89
N SER A 31 -13.76 -4.36 3.14
CA SER A 31 -14.55 -3.46 3.98
C SER A 31 -15.88 -3.09 3.34
N VAL A 32 -15.93 -2.91 2.02
CA VAL A 32 -17.17 -2.65 1.27
C VAL A 32 -18.11 -3.86 1.34
N LEU A 33 -17.58 -5.08 1.16
CA LEU A 33 -18.36 -6.30 1.34
C LEU A 33 -18.90 -6.44 2.76
N PHE A 34 -18.08 -6.12 3.77
CA PHE A 34 -18.50 -6.16 5.16
C PHE A 34 -19.58 -5.12 5.49
N LEU A 35 -19.48 -3.91 4.90
CA LEU A 35 -20.51 -2.88 5.01
C LEU A 35 -21.84 -3.35 4.42
N ALA A 36 -21.80 -3.90 3.21
CA ALA A 36 -22.98 -4.41 2.52
C ALA A 36 -23.64 -5.55 3.31
N TYR A 37 -22.83 -6.47 3.85
CA TYR A 37 -23.31 -7.54 4.73
C TYR A 37 -23.97 -7.00 6.01
N SER A 38 -23.35 -5.99 6.64
CA SER A 38 -23.88 -5.34 7.84
C SER A 38 -25.25 -4.68 7.59
N ILE A 39 -25.40 -3.99 6.45
CA ILE A 39 -26.67 -3.38 6.05
C ILE A 39 -27.73 -4.46 5.77
N TYR A 40 -27.36 -5.50 5.04
CA TYR A 40 -28.27 -6.61 4.72
C TYR A 40 -28.81 -7.28 5.98
N ILE A 41 -27.95 -7.63 6.94
CA ILE A 41 -28.39 -8.32 8.15
C ILE A 41 -29.21 -7.41 9.07
N SER A 42 -28.93 -6.09 9.07
CA SER A 42 -29.75 -5.11 9.78
C SER A 42 -31.16 -5.02 9.21
N HIS A 43 -31.31 -5.14 7.89
CA HIS A 43 -32.62 -5.08 7.24
C HIS A 43 -33.44 -6.36 7.43
N VAL A 44 -32.79 -7.53 7.48
CA VAL A 44 -33.47 -8.82 7.67
C VAL A 44 -33.93 -9.01 9.12
N ASN A 45 -33.08 -8.70 10.09
CA ASN A 45 -33.36 -9.03 11.49
C ASN A 45 -34.33 -8.06 12.18
N HIS A 46 -34.70 -6.92 11.57
CA HIS A 46 -35.60 -5.88 12.10
C HIS A 46 -35.24 -5.34 13.50
N GLU A 47 -34.16 -5.83 14.11
CA GLU A 47 -33.61 -5.34 15.36
C GLU A 47 -32.51 -4.31 15.07
N PRO A 48 -32.51 -3.18 15.78
CA PRO A 48 -31.45 -2.19 15.67
C PRO A 48 -30.16 -2.79 16.26
N LYS A 49 -29.37 -3.45 15.42
CA LYS A 49 -28.00 -3.82 15.79
C LYS A 49 -27.23 -2.52 16.05
N THR A 50 -26.53 -2.48 17.17
CA THR A 50 -25.67 -1.37 17.57
C THR A 50 -24.79 -0.94 16.39
N GLY A 51 -24.78 0.36 16.07
CA GLY A 51 -24.01 0.96 14.96
C GLY A 51 -22.48 0.75 15.04
N PHE A 52 -22.02 -0.06 15.99
CA PHE A 52 -20.66 -0.54 16.13
C PHE A 52 -20.16 -1.28 14.88
N LEU A 53 -20.98 -2.15 14.26
CA LEU A 53 -20.55 -2.90 13.09
C LEU A 53 -20.33 -2.00 11.87
N THR A 54 -21.22 -1.04 11.64
CA THR A 54 -21.07 -0.05 10.55
C THR A 54 -19.91 0.89 10.81
N LEU A 55 -19.72 1.32 12.07
CA LEU A 55 -18.58 2.15 12.47
C LEU A 55 -17.23 1.43 12.28
N LEU A 56 -17.13 0.16 12.68
CA LEU A 56 -15.95 -0.67 12.42
C LEU A 56 -15.67 -0.82 10.92
N SER A 57 -16.71 -1.05 10.11
CA SER A 57 -16.57 -1.17 8.65
C SER A 57 -15.99 0.11 8.03
N VAL A 58 -16.50 1.28 8.45
CA VAL A 58 -15.99 2.58 8.01
C VAL A 58 -14.55 2.80 8.47
N MET A 59 -14.21 2.47 9.72
CA MET A 59 -12.83 2.57 10.21
C MET A 59 -11.86 1.71 9.41
N ILE A 60 -12.22 0.45 9.13
CA ILE A 60 -11.40 -0.47 8.33
C ILE A 60 -11.24 0.05 6.91
N PHE A 61 -12.30 0.63 6.32
CA PHE A 61 -12.24 1.27 5.01
C PHE A 61 -11.20 2.40 4.99
N PHE A 62 -11.27 3.34 5.93
CA PHE A 62 -10.29 4.44 6.01
C PHE A 62 -8.87 3.95 6.27
N CYS A 63 -8.68 2.93 7.11
CA CYS A 63 -7.36 2.34 7.37
C CYS A 63 -6.77 1.72 6.10
N SER A 64 -7.59 1.00 5.33
CA SER A 64 -7.20 0.42 4.03
C SER A 64 -6.87 1.50 3.00
N LEU A 65 -7.63 2.60 3.00
CA LEU A 65 -7.41 3.76 2.13
C LEU A 65 -6.06 4.44 2.43
N ILE A 66 -5.74 4.63 3.72
CA ILE A 66 -4.44 5.16 4.16
C ILE A 66 -3.30 4.24 3.70
N MET A 67 -3.47 2.92 3.82
CA MET A 67 -2.47 1.94 3.37
C MET A 67 -2.25 2.01 1.84
N LEU A 68 -3.32 2.23 1.06
CA LEU A 68 -3.24 2.47 -0.38
C LEU A 68 -2.41 3.71 -0.70
N PHE A 69 -2.70 4.84 -0.05
CA PHE A 69 -1.93 6.08 -0.25
C PHE A 69 -0.47 5.90 0.15
N LEU A 70 -0.20 5.17 1.24
CA LEU A 70 1.16 4.89 1.68
C LEU A 70 1.95 4.07 0.64
N GLY A 71 1.29 3.12 -0.02
CA GLY A 71 1.91 2.36 -1.09
C GLY A 71 2.18 3.19 -2.35
N ILE A 72 1.28 4.11 -2.73
CA ILE A 72 1.49 5.05 -3.85
C ILE A 72 2.66 6.00 -3.56
N LEU A 73 2.68 6.60 -2.37
CA LEU A 73 3.78 7.44 -1.89
C LEU A 73 5.09 6.66 -1.92
N GLY A 74 5.03 5.41 -1.49
CA GLY A 74 6.17 4.50 -1.56
C GLY A 74 6.71 4.33 -2.97
N GLU A 75 5.86 4.09 -3.96
CA GLU A 75 6.29 3.95 -5.35
C GLU A 75 6.96 5.22 -5.89
N TYR A 76 6.43 6.39 -5.50
CA TYR A 76 7.05 7.68 -5.79
C TYR A 76 8.44 7.82 -5.14
N ILE A 77 8.57 7.51 -3.85
CA ILE A 77 9.85 7.54 -3.13
C ILE A 77 10.85 6.56 -3.75
N GLY A 78 10.39 5.38 -4.17
CA GLY A 78 11.20 4.38 -4.86
C GLY A 78 11.76 4.91 -6.19
N ARG A 79 10.94 5.61 -6.99
CA ARG A 79 11.41 6.29 -8.21
C ARG A 79 12.43 7.37 -7.92
N ILE A 80 12.17 8.23 -6.94
CA ILE A 80 13.13 9.26 -6.50
C ILE A 80 14.45 8.62 -6.07
N HIS A 81 14.42 7.51 -5.34
CA HIS A 81 15.62 6.81 -4.90
C HIS A 81 16.45 6.26 -6.07
N ILE A 82 15.80 5.80 -7.14
CA ILE A 82 16.46 5.35 -8.37
C ILE A 82 17.08 6.54 -9.12
N GLU A 83 16.33 7.64 -9.25
CA GLU A 83 16.77 8.88 -9.91
C GLU A 83 18.01 9.48 -9.22
N VAL A 84 17.97 9.61 -7.89
CA VAL A 84 19.09 10.17 -7.09
C VAL A 84 20.33 9.28 -7.15
N LYS A 85 20.16 7.96 -7.34
CA LYS A 85 21.30 7.04 -7.48
C LYS A 85 22.07 7.21 -8.80
N ASN A 86 21.55 7.98 -9.77
CA ASN A 86 22.24 8.39 -11.00
C ASN A 86 23.06 7.26 -11.65
N ARG A 87 22.48 6.04 -11.72
CA ARG A 87 23.18 4.93 -12.35
C ARG A 87 22.99 5.04 -13.87
N PRO A 88 24.04 5.31 -14.65
CA PRO A 88 23.92 5.42 -16.09
C PRO A 88 23.32 4.14 -16.65
N LEU A 89 22.30 4.30 -17.51
CA LEU A 89 21.56 3.17 -18.10
C LEU A 89 22.46 2.35 -19.05
N TYR A 90 23.52 2.98 -19.57
CA TYR A 90 24.47 2.37 -20.49
C TYR A 90 25.90 2.88 -20.25
N PHE A 91 26.88 1.99 -20.39
CA PHE A 91 28.31 2.29 -20.23
C PHE A 91 28.81 3.41 -21.18
N ASN A 92 28.17 3.56 -22.34
CA ASN A 92 28.56 4.51 -23.38
C ASN A 92 28.33 5.99 -22.99
N GLU A 93 27.47 6.30 -22.00
CA GLU A 93 27.29 7.67 -21.51
C GLU A 93 28.43 8.13 -20.58
N ILE A 94 29.15 7.18 -19.96
CA ILE A 94 30.29 7.48 -19.09
C ILE A 94 31.45 8.01 -19.93
N ILE A 95 31.70 7.37 -21.07
CA ILE A 95 32.81 7.73 -21.98
C ILE A 95 32.58 9.11 -22.61
N LYS A 96 31.33 9.49 -22.88
CA LYS A 96 31.00 10.78 -23.51
C LYS A 96 31.10 11.99 -22.57
N ASN A 97 31.21 11.77 -21.26
CA ASN A 97 31.38 12.84 -20.27
C ASN A 97 32.86 13.11 -19.92
N GLU A 98 33.78 12.27 -20.43
CA GLU A 98 35.24 12.40 -20.21
C GLU A 98 35.99 13.07 -21.39
N ASP A 99 35.32 13.32 -22.52
CA ASP A 99 35.82 14.10 -23.67
C ASP A 99 35.27 15.55 -23.65
#